data_AF-U9SK61-F1
#
_entry.id   AF-U9SK61-F1
#
_cell.length_a   1.000
_cell.length_b   1.000
_cell.length_c   1.000
_cell.angle_alpha   90.00
_cell.angle_beta   90.00
_cell.angle_gamma   90.00
#
_symmetry.space_group_name_H-M   'P 1'
#
loop_
_entity.id
_entity.type
_entity.pdbx_description
1 polymer ?
#
loop_
_entity_poly.entity_id
_entity_poly.type
_entity_poly.pdbx_seq_one_letter_code
_entity_poly.pdbx_strand_id
1 'polypeptide(L)'
;MVNEIILLLDNTKIVRKKHEVINYLNNHNITSQEIYAWLLNNQNNSNSVFLLGIFNHFGIEVNVNEQKAFELYQNVANLGNVFGITSSGYCYNYGIGTSVDNKKAFELYQEAANLGNSRGIYNLGYCYSNGIGTNIDNQKAFELYQKAANLGLLSGIYNLGYCYEKGIGTNIDKQKAFELYQKAAYLGESYAQYNLALMYENGEVIKKNMNQATYWYEKSAEQGNQYAQDRLNELKKHE
;
A
#
# COMPACT_ATOMS: atom_id res chain seq x y z
N MET A 1 -18.74 -0.81 12.31
CA MET A 1 -18.76 -0.94 10.83
C MET A 1 -17.89 0.06 10.09
N VAL A 2 -18.27 1.34 9.86
CA VAL A 2 -17.49 2.27 8.99
C VAL A 2 -16.02 2.34 9.37
N ASN A 3 -15.73 2.52 10.67
CA ASN A 3 -14.35 2.57 11.16
C ASN A 3 -13.59 1.26 10.94
N GLU A 4 -14.26 0.10 11.07
CA GLU A 4 -13.64 -1.21 10.84
C GLU A 4 -13.29 -1.39 9.36
N ILE A 5 -14.16 -0.95 8.44
CA ILE A 5 -13.87 -0.96 7.01
C ILE A 5 -12.66 -0.07 6.72
N ILE A 6 -12.61 1.14 7.28
CA ILE A 6 -11.48 2.06 7.06
C ILE A 6 -10.16 1.46 7.58
N LEU A 7 -10.17 0.88 8.77
CA LEU A 7 -8.99 0.24 9.37
C LEU A 7 -8.54 -1.00 8.57
N LEU A 8 -9.48 -1.80 8.06
CA LEU A 8 -9.20 -2.90 7.14
C LEU A 8 -8.43 -2.38 5.91
N LEU A 9 -8.89 -1.28 5.31
CA LEU A 9 -8.33 -0.71 4.09
C LEU A 9 -6.97 -0.01 4.26
N ASP A 10 -6.55 0.31 5.48
CA ASP A 10 -5.27 1.02 5.73
C ASP A 10 -4.06 0.16 5.33
N ASN A 11 -4.15 -1.16 5.54
CA ASN A 11 -3.13 -2.13 5.16
C ASN A 11 -3.39 -2.82 3.81
N THR A 12 -4.51 -2.51 3.15
CA THR A 12 -4.89 -3.13 1.87
C THR A 12 -4.24 -2.41 0.68
N LYS A 13 -3.63 -3.18 -0.22
CA LYS A 13 -3.18 -2.67 -1.54
C LYS A 13 -4.35 -2.02 -2.27
N ILE A 14 -4.11 -0.89 -2.93
CA ILE A 14 -5.15 -0.09 -3.62
C ILE A 14 -6.01 -0.94 -4.55
N VAL A 15 -5.38 -1.81 -5.35
CA VAL A 15 -6.06 -2.72 -6.29
C VAL A 15 -7.03 -3.72 -5.63
N ARG A 16 -6.87 -4.00 -4.34
CA ARG A 16 -7.74 -4.92 -3.57
C ARG A 16 -8.83 -4.22 -2.79
N LYS A 17 -8.76 -2.89 -2.62
CA LYS A 17 -9.68 -2.16 -1.73
C LYS A 17 -11.15 -2.42 -2.05
N LYS A 18 -11.54 -2.40 -3.33
CA LYS A 18 -12.90 -2.74 -3.75
C LYS A 18 -13.34 -4.13 -3.29
N HIS A 19 -12.49 -5.12 -3.52
CA HIS A 19 -12.78 -6.51 -3.16
C HIS A 19 -12.91 -6.69 -1.64
N GLU A 20 -12.02 -6.08 -0.87
CA GLU A 20 -12.07 -6.15 0.60
C GLU A 20 -13.32 -5.48 1.18
N VAL A 21 -13.75 -4.33 0.63
CA VAL A 21 -15.02 -3.72 1.05
C VAL A 21 -16.19 -4.66 0.77
N ILE A 22 -16.28 -5.20 -0.44
CA ILE A 22 -17.38 -6.11 -0.83
C ILE A 22 -17.38 -7.37 0.06
N ASN A 23 -16.22 -7.97 0.30
CA ASN A 23 -16.09 -9.15 1.15
C ASN A 23 -16.52 -8.85 2.59
N TYR A 24 -16.08 -7.71 3.15
CA TYR A 24 -16.47 -7.30 4.50
C TYR A 24 -18.00 -7.14 4.59
N LEU A 25 -18.63 -6.48 3.61
CA LEU A 25 -20.08 -6.28 3.59
C LEU A 25 -20.84 -7.61 3.49
N ASN A 26 -20.41 -8.51 2.60
CA ASN A 26 -21.00 -9.85 2.45
C ASN A 26 -20.91 -10.66 3.75
N ASN A 27 -19.77 -10.62 4.44
CA ASN A 27 -19.57 -11.33 5.71
C ASN A 27 -20.47 -10.80 6.85
N HIS A 28 -21.00 -9.59 6.71
CA HIS A 28 -21.93 -8.99 7.66
C HIS A 28 -23.38 -9.02 7.18
N ASN A 29 -23.68 -9.67 6.05
CA ASN A 29 -25.00 -9.68 5.39
C ASN A 29 -25.53 -8.27 5.09
N ILE A 30 -24.66 -7.37 4.65
CA ILE A 30 -25.01 -6.00 4.27
C ILE A 30 -24.75 -5.83 2.78
N THR A 31 -25.70 -5.25 2.05
CA THR A 31 -25.52 -4.94 0.63
C THR A 31 -24.75 -3.64 0.42
N SER A 32 -24.06 -3.49 -0.71
CA SER A 32 -23.41 -2.22 -1.09
C SER A 32 -24.41 -1.06 -1.20
N GLN A 33 -25.65 -1.34 -1.61
CA GLN A 33 -26.73 -0.36 -1.72
C GLN A 33 -27.16 0.17 -0.35
N GLU A 34 -27.37 -0.71 0.63
CA GLU A 34 -27.77 -0.32 2.00
C GLU A 34 -26.72 0.59 2.65
N ILE A 35 -25.44 0.18 2.59
CA ILE A 35 -24.37 1.00 3.18
C ILE A 35 -24.18 2.31 2.41
N TYR A 36 -24.29 2.30 1.07
CA TYR A 36 -24.17 3.52 0.27
C TYR A 36 -25.29 4.52 0.60
N ALA A 37 -26.54 4.06 0.69
CA ALA A 37 -27.67 4.89 1.12
C ALA A 37 -27.48 5.42 2.54
N TRP A 38 -26.94 4.61 3.46
CA TRP A 38 -26.62 5.07 4.81
C TRP A 38 -25.54 6.16 4.80
N LEU A 39 -24.46 5.98 4.01
CA LEU A 39 -23.37 6.96 3.90
C LEU A 39 -23.85 8.31 3.36
N LEU A 40 -24.76 8.32 2.38
CA LEU A 40 -25.35 9.54 1.84
C LEU A 40 -26.09 10.37 2.91
N ASN A 41 -26.69 9.70 3.90
CA ASN A 41 -27.45 10.33 4.99
C ASN A 41 -26.61 10.70 6.23
N ASN A 42 -25.34 10.27 6.31
CA ASN A 42 -24.50 10.42 7.50
C ASN A 42 -23.22 11.24 7.23
N GLN A 43 -23.35 12.36 6.51
CA GLN A 43 -22.22 13.21 6.11
C GLN A 43 -21.68 14.13 7.22
N ASN A 44 -22.25 14.10 8.41
CA ASN A 44 -21.75 14.82 9.59
C ASN A 44 -20.50 14.14 10.22
N ASN A 45 -20.22 12.89 9.87
CA ASN A 45 -19.06 12.15 10.36
C ASN A 45 -17.99 12.06 9.26
N SER A 46 -16.77 12.52 9.54
CA SER A 46 -15.68 12.55 8.55
C SER A 46 -15.27 11.17 8.03
N ASN A 47 -15.40 10.10 8.84
CA ASN A 47 -15.13 8.73 8.39
C ASN A 47 -16.22 8.22 7.44
N SER A 48 -17.48 8.58 7.67
CA SER A 48 -18.58 8.27 6.73
C SER A 48 -18.36 8.97 5.39
N VAL A 49 -18.01 10.27 5.41
CA VAL A 49 -17.68 11.02 4.18
C VAL A 49 -16.45 10.43 3.47
N PHE A 50 -15.45 10.00 4.24
CA PHE A 50 -14.27 9.32 3.68
C PHE A 50 -14.63 8.00 2.98
N LEU A 51 -15.43 7.16 3.62
CA LEU A 51 -15.87 5.89 3.02
C LEU A 51 -16.75 6.13 1.79
N LEU A 52 -17.59 7.17 1.79
CA LEU A 52 -18.31 7.60 0.58
C LEU A 52 -17.35 7.98 -0.57
N GLY A 53 -16.22 8.64 -0.23
CA GLY A 53 -15.15 8.92 -1.19
C GLY A 53 -14.55 7.64 -1.77
N ILE A 54 -14.30 6.63 -0.94
CA ILE A 54 -13.84 5.29 -1.38
C ILE A 54 -14.84 4.62 -2.34
N PHE A 55 -16.15 4.73 -2.08
CA PHE A 55 -17.18 4.18 -2.98
C PHE A 55 -17.13 4.83 -4.37
N ASN A 56 -16.97 6.16 -4.42
CA ASN A 56 -16.83 6.89 -5.69
C ASN A 56 -15.50 6.59 -6.39
N HIS A 57 -14.39 6.48 -5.64
CA HIS A 57 -13.07 6.20 -6.20
C HIS A 57 -13.01 4.82 -6.87
N PHE A 58 -13.51 3.78 -6.20
CA PHE A 58 -13.40 2.41 -6.70
C PHE A 58 -14.66 1.90 -7.41
N GLY A 59 -15.70 2.74 -7.52
CA GLY A 59 -16.98 2.36 -8.12
C GLY A 59 -17.63 1.19 -7.38
N ILE A 60 -17.86 1.38 -6.07
CA ILE A 60 -18.63 0.46 -5.22
C ILE A 60 -20.06 1.00 -5.19
N GLU A 61 -21.05 0.19 -5.60
CA GLU A 61 -22.45 0.59 -5.83
C GLU A 61 -22.65 1.60 -6.98
N VAL A 62 -21.74 2.54 -7.18
CA VAL A 62 -21.78 3.58 -8.21
C VAL A 62 -20.71 3.40 -9.26
N ASN A 63 -20.83 4.10 -10.38
CA ASN A 63 -19.73 4.23 -11.33
C ASN A 63 -18.56 5.00 -10.71
N VAL A 64 -17.34 4.69 -11.17
CA VAL A 64 -16.14 5.43 -10.76
C VAL A 64 -16.34 6.92 -11.06
N ASN A 65 -16.13 7.75 -10.04
CA ASN A 65 -16.19 9.21 -10.12
C ASN A 65 -15.04 9.80 -9.31
N GLU A 66 -13.90 9.96 -9.97
CA GLU A 66 -12.66 10.42 -9.35
C GLU A 66 -12.78 11.87 -8.85
N GLN A 67 -13.46 12.75 -9.59
CA GLN A 67 -13.66 14.14 -9.17
C GLN A 67 -14.46 14.20 -7.86
N LYS A 68 -15.58 13.48 -7.78
CA LYS A 68 -16.39 13.39 -6.55
C LYS A 68 -15.59 12.79 -5.40
N ALA A 69 -14.82 11.73 -5.65
CA ALA A 69 -13.97 11.11 -4.65
C ALA A 69 -12.94 12.10 -4.10
N PHE A 70 -12.28 12.84 -4.97
CA PHE A 70 -11.31 13.87 -4.61
C PHE A 70 -11.93 14.99 -3.77
N GLU A 71 -13.08 15.53 -4.18
CA GLU A 71 -13.82 16.54 -3.41
C GLU A 71 -14.16 16.04 -2.00
N LEU A 72 -14.62 14.79 -1.87
CA LEU A 72 -14.91 14.18 -0.58
C LEU A 72 -13.64 14.01 0.28
N TYR A 73 -12.53 13.57 -0.30
CA TYR A 73 -11.27 13.46 0.42
C TYR A 73 -10.73 14.82 0.89
N GLN A 74 -10.84 15.87 0.07
CA GLN A 74 -10.47 17.23 0.47
C GLN A 74 -11.34 17.74 1.61
N ASN A 75 -12.66 17.54 1.54
CA ASN A 75 -13.56 17.92 2.63
C ASN A 75 -13.19 17.22 3.94
N VAL A 76 -12.86 15.93 3.88
CA VAL A 76 -12.40 15.15 5.04
C VAL A 76 -11.04 15.64 5.54
N ALA A 77 -10.10 15.95 4.64
CA ALA A 77 -8.79 16.48 4.99
C ALA A 77 -8.88 17.82 5.72
N ASN A 78 -9.75 18.72 5.27
CA ASN A 78 -10.00 20.02 5.90
C ASN A 78 -10.56 19.92 7.33
N LEU A 79 -11.13 18.77 7.70
CA LEU A 79 -11.56 18.46 9.06
C LEU A 79 -10.44 17.86 9.93
N GLY A 80 -9.20 17.83 9.44
CA GLY A 80 -8.04 17.25 10.12
C GLY A 80 -8.02 15.71 10.15
N ASN A 81 -8.90 15.05 9.39
CA ASN A 81 -8.95 13.60 9.37
C ASN A 81 -7.83 13.03 8.50
N VAL A 82 -6.96 12.24 9.12
CA VAL A 82 -5.71 11.76 8.53
C VAL A 82 -5.90 10.85 7.32
N PHE A 83 -7.03 10.15 7.21
CA PHE A 83 -7.35 9.35 6.04
C PHE A 83 -7.69 10.23 4.84
N GLY A 84 -8.41 11.34 5.06
CA GLY A 84 -8.67 12.35 4.02
C GLY A 84 -7.41 13.06 3.58
N ILE A 85 -6.53 13.43 4.51
CA ILE A 85 -5.22 14.06 4.22
C ILE A 85 -4.39 13.12 3.34
N THR A 86 -4.25 11.85 3.75
CA THR A 86 -3.44 10.87 3.02
C THR A 86 -4.02 10.55 1.63
N SER A 87 -5.33 10.37 1.51
CA SER A 87 -5.98 10.13 0.21
C SER A 87 -5.95 11.36 -0.70
N SER A 88 -6.05 12.57 -0.13
CA SER A 88 -5.88 13.80 -0.90
C SER A 88 -4.46 13.94 -1.46
N GLY A 89 -3.44 13.61 -0.66
CA GLY A 89 -2.06 13.56 -1.14
C GLY A 89 -1.89 12.54 -2.27
N TYR A 90 -2.57 11.39 -2.18
CA TYR A 90 -2.60 10.39 -3.24
C TYR A 90 -3.24 10.91 -4.53
N CYS A 91 -4.38 11.61 -4.42
CA CYS A 91 -5.02 12.23 -5.58
C CYS A 91 -4.11 13.25 -6.27
N TYR A 92 -3.42 14.11 -5.51
CA TYR A 92 -2.47 15.06 -6.10
C TYR A 92 -1.24 14.39 -6.71
N ASN A 93 -0.73 13.30 -6.13
CA ASN A 93 0.43 12.59 -6.67
C ASN A 93 0.13 11.93 -8.03
N TYR A 94 -1.09 11.39 -8.20
CA TYR A 94 -1.46 10.60 -9.38
C TYR A 94 -2.47 11.29 -10.31
N GLY A 95 -2.93 12.49 -9.98
CA GLY A 95 -3.91 13.24 -10.77
C GLY A 95 -5.32 12.61 -10.75
N ILE A 96 -5.72 12.01 -9.63
CA ILE A 96 -7.03 11.33 -9.51
C ILE A 96 -8.07 12.36 -9.13
N GLY A 97 -8.96 12.69 -10.07
CA GLY A 97 -9.99 13.72 -9.88
C GLY A 97 -9.45 15.15 -9.79
N THR A 98 -8.15 15.35 -10.06
CA THR A 98 -7.45 16.65 -10.02
C THR A 98 -6.21 16.62 -10.94
N SER A 99 -5.55 17.74 -11.17
CA SER A 99 -4.24 17.74 -11.86
C SER A 99 -3.13 17.26 -10.93
N VAL A 100 -2.11 16.61 -11.48
CA VAL A 100 -0.92 16.23 -10.71
C VAL A 100 -0.28 17.48 -10.08
N ASP A 101 -0.05 17.42 -8.77
CA ASP A 101 0.67 18.42 -7.99
C ASP A 101 1.55 17.74 -6.94
N ASN A 102 2.79 17.44 -7.34
CA ASN A 102 3.74 16.73 -6.49
C ASN A 102 4.11 17.50 -5.23
N LYS A 103 4.10 18.83 -5.27
CA LYS A 103 4.44 19.66 -4.10
C LYS A 103 3.34 19.57 -3.07
N LYS A 104 2.08 19.70 -3.49
CA LYS A 104 0.93 19.57 -2.59
C LYS A 104 0.79 18.13 -2.06
N ALA A 105 1.08 17.12 -2.87
CA ALA A 105 1.15 15.74 -2.41
C ALA A 105 2.19 15.56 -1.29
N PHE A 106 3.39 16.10 -1.48
CA PHE A 106 4.47 16.07 -0.47
C PHE A 106 4.04 16.73 0.84
N GLU A 107 3.47 17.94 0.78
CA GLU A 107 3.00 18.68 1.94
C GLU A 107 1.94 17.89 2.74
N LEU A 108 0.96 17.29 2.05
CA LEU A 108 -0.08 16.47 2.69
C LEU A 108 0.47 15.19 3.30
N TYR A 109 1.42 14.51 2.64
CA TYR A 109 2.07 13.34 3.24
C TYR A 109 2.92 13.70 4.44
N GLN A 110 3.60 14.86 4.42
CA GLN A 110 4.33 15.36 5.57
C GLN A 110 3.41 15.67 6.75
N GLU A 111 2.25 16.28 6.49
CA GLU A 111 1.21 16.51 7.49
C GLU A 111 0.69 15.20 8.09
N ALA A 112 0.29 14.23 7.24
CA ALA A 112 -0.17 12.92 7.70
C ALA A 112 0.92 12.17 8.50
N ALA A 113 2.19 12.31 8.11
CA ALA A 113 3.31 11.71 8.83
C ALA A 113 3.54 12.34 10.21
N ASN A 114 3.33 13.65 10.34
CA ASN A 114 3.40 14.38 11.62
C ASN A 114 2.26 13.96 12.55
N LEU A 115 1.09 13.62 12.00
CA LEU A 115 -0.03 13.02 12.73
C LEU A 115 0.16 11.54 13.07
N GLY A 116 1.31 10.95 12.72
CA GLY A 116 1.65 9.56 13.06
C GLY A 116 1.00 8.50 12.18
N ASN A 117 0.34 8.87 11.07
CA ASN A 117 -0.26 7.89 10.18
C ASN A 117 0.79 7.11 9.40
N SER A 118 0.74 5.79 9.48
CA SER A 118 1.72 4.87 8.89
C SER A 118 1.80 5.00 7.37
N ARG A 119 0.66 5.18 6.69
CA ARG A 119 0.57 5.37 5.24
C ARG A 119 1.16 6.71 4.80
N GLY A 120 0.89 7.78 5.54
CA GLY A 120 1.50 9.11 5.35
C GLY A 120 3.01 9.06 5.51
N ILE A 121 3.51 8.42 6.58
CA ILE A 121 4.95 8.19 6.81
C ILE A 121 5.58 7.45 5.62
N TYR A 122 4.95 6.36 5.17
CA TYR A 122 5.43 5.59 4.02
C TYR A 122 5.45 6.42 2.73
N ASN A 123 4.37 7.15 2.43
CA ASN A 123 4.28 7.96 1.22
C ASN A 123 5.30 9.11 1.24
N LEU A 124 5.58 9.70 2.40
CA LEU A 124 6.65 10.69 2.55
C LEU A 124 8.02 10.06 2.28
N GLY A 125 8.27 8.84 2.77
CA GLY A 125 9.48 8.07 2.44
C GLY A 125 9.60 7.81 0.94
N TYR A 126 8.49 7.49 0.30
CA TYR A 126 8.40 7.32 -1.15
C TYR A 126 8.70 8.62 -1.91
N CYS A 127 8.22 9.76 -1.42
CA CYS A 127 8.56 11.07 -1.98
C CYS A 127 10.07 11.35 -1.92
N TYR A 128 10.71 11.14 -0.77
CA TYR A 128 12.16 11.31 -0.64
C TYR A 128 12.95 10.30 -1.50
N SER A 129 12.47 9.08 -1.65
CA SER A 129 13.13 8.07 -2.49
C SER A 129 13.10 8.42 -3.97
N ASN A 130 12.07 9.15 -4.45
CA ASN A 130 11.84 9.40 -5.87
C ASN A 130 11.90 10.89 -6.26
N GLY A 131 12.13 11.80 -5.32
CA GLY A 131 12.14 13.23 -5.57
C GLY A 131 10.76 13.82 -5.90
N ILE A 132 9.68 13.28 -5.31
CA ILE A 132 8.31 13.76 -5.56
C ILE A 132 8.03 14.94 -4.64
N GLY A 133 8.00 16.15 -5.22
CA GLY A 133 7.73 17.40 -4.47
C GLY A 133 8.89 17.85 -3.57
N THR A 134 10.01 17.14 -3.60
CA THR A 134 11.25 17.38 -2.83
C THR A 134 12.45 16.85 -3.62
N ASN A 135 13.67 17.12 -3.16
CA ASN A 135 14.87 16.45 -3.66
C ASN A 135 14.95 15.01 -3.14
N ILE A 136 15.66 14.16 -3.89
CA ILE A 136 15.96 12.79 -3.47
C ILE A 136 16.81 12.82 -2.18
N ASP A 137 16.38 12.04 -1.19
CA ASP A 137 17.09 11.85 0.08
C ASP A 137 16.90 10.40 0.55
N ASN A 138 17.85 9.55 0.17
CA ASN A 138 17.78 8.12 0.47
C ASN A 138 17.86 7.81 1.97
N GLN A 139 18.56 8.65 2.75
CA GLN A 139 18.66 8.47 4.19
C GLN A 139 17.31 8.74 4.86
N LYS A 140 16.65 9.85 4.51
CA LYS A 140 15.29 10.12 5.02
C LYS A 140 14.28 9.06 4.56
N ALA A 141 14.36 8.62 3.30
CA ALA A 141 13.51 7.56 2.80
C ALA A 141 13.65 6.27 3.64
N PHE A 142 14.89 5.86 3.93
CA PHE A 142 15.19 4.72 4.79
C PHE A 142 14.60 4.87 6.19
N GLU A 143 14.83 6.01 6.85
CA GLU A 143 14.30 6.29 8.20
C GLU A 143 12.77 6.24 8.24
N LEU A 144 12.10 6.78 7.22
CA LEU A 144 10.64 6.78 7.11
C LEU A 144 10.09 5.39 6.79
N TYR A 145 10.73 4.61 5.91
CA TYR A 145 10.34 3.22 5.69
C TYR A 145 10.54 2.36 6.94
N GLN A 146 11.62 2.58 7.70
CA GLN A 146 11.83 1.92 8.98
C GLN A 146 10.73 2.28 9.99
N LYS A 147 10.34 3.56 10.07
CA LYS A 147 9.24 4.01 10.93
C LYS A 147 7.90 3.39 10.52
N ALA A 148 7.58 3.37 9.21
CA ALA A 148 6.36 2.74 8.70
C ALA A 148 6.33 1.21 8.96
N ALA A 149 7.48 0.54 8.81
CA ALA A 149 7.61 -0.89 9.10
C ALA A 149 7.40 -1.20 10.59
N ASN A 150 7.90 -0.34 11.49
CA ASN A 150 7.70 -0.47 12.93
C ASN A 150 6.23 -0.27 13.34
N LEU A 151 5.48 0.52 12.58
CA LEU A 151 4.02 0.67 12.71
C LEU A 151 3.23 -0.47 12.05
N GLY A 152 3.90 -1.48 11.50
CA GLY A 152 3.28 -2.66 10.92
C GLY A 152 2.78 -2.49 9.49
N LEU A 153 3.04 -1.35 8.83
CA LEU A 153 2.60 -1.15 7.45
C LEU A 153 3.38 -2.08 6.50
N LEU A 154 2.66 -2.95 5.80
CA LEU A 154 3.24 -3.96 4.91
C LEU A 154 4.17 -3.35 3.83
N SER A 155 3.76 -2.24 3.21
CA SER A 155 4.58 -1.53 2.23
C SER A 155 5.87 -0.97 2.83
N GLY A 156 5.85 -0.57 4.11
CA GLY A 156 7.05 -0.14 4.83
C GLY A 156 8.01 -1.30 5.09
N ILE A 157 7.49 -2.45 5.53
CA ILE A 157 8.30 -3.67 5.79
C ILE A 157 9.02 -4.11 4.50
N TYR A 158 8.31 -4.18 3.38
CA TYR A 158 8.89 -4.55 2.09
C TYR A 158 9.98 -3.57 1.64
N ASN A 159 9.69 -2.26 1.64
CA ASN A 159 10.66 -1.26 1.17
C ASN A 159 11.88 -1.15 2.09
N LEU A 160 11.72 -1.38 3.39
CA LEU A 160 12.86 -1.48 4.29
C LEU A 160 13.76 -2.68 3.93
N GLY A 161 13.17 -3.83 3.60
CA GLY A 161 13.92 -4.99 3.11
C GLY A 161 14.70 -4.67 1.83
N TYR A 162 14.06 -3.96 0.90
CA TYR A 162 14.70 -3.48 -0.33
C TYR A 162 15.85 -2.50 -0.07
N CYS A 163 15.70 -1.59 0.89
CA CYS A 163 16.78 -0.69 1.29
C CYS A 163 18.01 -1.45 1.80
N TYR A 164 17.84 -2.47 2.66
CA TYR A 164 18.96 -3.29 3.12
C TYR A 164 19.56 -4.17 2.03
N GLU A 165 18.76 -4.66 1.08
CA GLU A 165 19.26 -5.44 -0.05
C GLU A 165 20.17 -4.60 -0.96
N LYS A 166 19.76 -3.36 -1.24
CA LYS A 166 20.43 -2.46 -2.20
C LYS A 166 21.39 -1.44 -1.56
N GLY A 167 21.40 -1.30 -0.24
CA GLY A 167 22.17 -0.27 0.46
C GLY A 167 21.62 1.14 0.26
N ILE A 168 20.30 1.30 0.17
CA ILE A 168 19.65 2.61 -0.03
C ILE A 168 19.47 3.29 1.32
N GLY A 169 20.23 4.35 1.57
CA GLY A 169 20.19 5.11 2.83
C GLY A 169 20.76 4.36 4.04
N THR A 170 21.35 3.19 3.81
CA THR A 170 21.95 2.31 4.83
C THR A 170 23.02 1.43 4.17
N ASN A 171 23.79 0.68 4.97
CA ASN A 171 24.70 -0.33 4.44
C ASN A 171 23.93 -1.56 3.95
N ILE A 172 24.50 -2.27 2.97
CA ILE A 172 23.94 -3.55 2.52
C ILE A 172 23.95 -4.56 3.67
N ASP A 173 22.78 -5.12 3.95
CA ASP A 173 22.58 -6.20 4.92
C ASP A 173 21.59 -7.21 4.34
N LYS A 174 22.12 -8.17 3.58
CA LYS A 174 21.29 -9.18 2.91
C LYS A 174 20.56 -10.10 3.90
N GLN A 175 21.10 -10.32 5.10
CA GLN A 175 20.43 -11.14 6.12
C GLN A 175 19.20 -10.42 6.66
N LYS A 176 19.31 -9.13 6.98
CA LYS A 176 18.17 -8.32 7.40
C LYS A 176 17.13 -8.14 6.30
N ALA A 177 17.57 -8.01 5.05
CA ALA A 177 16.67 -8.02 3.89
C ALA A 177 15.87 -9.33 3.81
N PHE A 178 16.52 -10.49 3.99
CA PHE A 178 15.87 -11.80 4.02
C PHE A 178 14.77 -11.86 5.09
N GLU A 179 15.08 -11.45 6.33
CA GLU A 179 14.11 -11.46 7.43
C GLU A 179 12.89 -10.57 7.16
N LEU A 180 13.11 -9.38 6.60
CA LEU A 180 12.05 -8.45 6.25
C LEU A 180 11.20 -8.95 5.07
N TYR A 181 11.82 -9.51 4.03
CA TYR A 181 11.10 -10.13 2.93
C TYR A 181 10.30 -11.35 3.38
N GLN A 182 10.87 -12.19 4.26
CA GLN A 182 10.15 -13.29 4.86
C GLN A 182 8.91 -12.82 5.63
N LYS A 183 9.06 -11.79 6.48
CA LYS A 183 7.93 -11.20 7.22
C LYS A 183 6.85 -10.66 6.27
N ALA A 184 7.23 -9.88 5.26
CA ALA A 184 6.28 -9.31 4.30
C ALA A 184 5.63 -10.38 3.40
N ALA A 185 6.36 -11.44 3.06
CA ALA A 185 5.86 -12.56 2.25
C ALA A 185 4.76 -13.34 2.97
N TYR A 186 4.94 -13.62 4.27
CA TYR A 186 3.91 -14.25 5.11
C TYR A 186 2.66 -13.37 5.29
N LEU A 187 2.83 -12.05 5.23
CA LEU A 187 1.72 -11.08 5.22
C LEU A 187 1.10 -10.87 3.83
N GLY A 188 1.51 -11.65 2.83
CA GLY A 188 0.90 -11.65 1.50
C GLY A 188 1.45 -10.60 0.53
N GLU A 189 2.58 -9.96 0.81
CA GLU A 189 3.20 -9.01 -0.13
C GLU A 189 3.85 -9.77 -1.30
N SER A 190 3.25 -9.66 -2.49
CA SER A 190 3.68 -10.43 -3.66
C SER A 190 5.10 -10.15 -4.14
N TYR A 191 5.61 -8.91 -4.07
CA TYR A 191 7.01 -8.62 -4.42
C TYR A 191 7.99 -9.16 -3.38
N ALA A 192 7.64 -9.16 -2.10
CA ALA A 192 8.41 -9.81 -1.05
C ALA A 192 8.46 -11.33 -1.22
N GLN A 193 7.34 -11.95 -1.60
CA GLN A 193 7.30 -13.38 -1.93
C GLN A 193 8.23 -13.71 -3.11
N TYR A 194 8.20 -12.89 -4.18
CA TYR A 194 9.11 -13.04 -5.31
C TYR A 194 10.58 -12.88 -4.90
N ASN A 195 10.92 -11.84 -4.13
CA ASN A 195 12.28 -11.61 -3.67
C ASN A 195 12.76 -12.72 -2.71
N LEU A 196 11.88 -13.21 -1.84
CA LEU A 196 12.19 -14.34 -0.96
C LEU A 196 12.45 -15.62 -1.76
N ALA A 197 11.67 -15.87 -2.82
CA ALA A 197 11.88 -16.99 -3.73
C ALA A 197 13.25 -16.90 -4.42
N LEU A 198 13.64 -15.73 -4.92
CA LEU A 198 14.96 -15.48 -5.48
C LEU A 198 16.10 -15.77 -4.48
N MET A 199 15.92 -15.40 -3.21
CA MET A 199 16.93 -15.68 -2.18
C MET A 199 17.09 -17.17 -1.92
N TYR A 200 15.99 -17.94 -1.89
CA TYR A 200 16.02 -19.41 -1.81
C TYR A 200 16.61 -20.08 -3.05
N GLU A 201 16.37 -19.51 -4.23
CA GLU A 201 16.91 -20.02 -5.48
C GLU A 201 18.42 -19.79 -5.60
N ASN A 202 18.89 -18.60 -5.25
CA ASN A 202 20.30 -18.22 -5.33
C ASN A 202 21.15 -18.89 -4.24
N GLY A 203 20.64 -18.92 -3.00
CA GLY A 203 21.31 -19.57 -1.88
C GLY A 203 22.56 -18.86 -1.34
N GLU A 204 22.74 -17.56 -1.64
CA GLU A 204 23.91 -16.78 -1.19
C GLU A 204 23.88 -16.44 0.30
N VAL A 205 22.69 -16.18 0.83
CA VAL A 205 22.47 -15.67 2.20
C VAL A 205 21.93 -16.77 3.11
N ILE A 206 21.12 -17.66 2.53
CA ILE A 206 20.51 -18.81 3.18
C ILE A 206 20.76 -20.05 2.33
N LYS A 207 20.61 -21.25 2.90
CA LYS A 207 20.83 -22.48 2.13
C LYS A 207 19.86 -22.54 0.94
N LYS A 208 20.42 -22.71 -0.27
CA LYS A 208 19.64 -22.92 -1.50
C LYS A 208 18.55 -23.98 -1.29
N ASN A 209 17.32 -23.67 -1.67
CA ASN A 209 16.18 -24.57 -1.54
C ASN A 209 15.15 -24.30 -2.66
N MET A 210 15.20 -25.09 -3.73
CA MET A 210 14.32 -24.92 -4.88
C MET A 210 12.84 -25.16 -4.53
N ASN A 211 12.53 -26.06 -3.59
CA ASN A 211 11.14 -26.29 -3.18
C ASN A 211 10.53 -25.05 -2.52
N GLN A 212 11.32 -24.36 -1.67
CA GLN A 212 10.89 -23.09 -1.09
C GLN A 212 10.81 -21.97 -2.14
N ALA A 213 11.77 -21.91 -3.07
CA ALA A 213 11.73 -20.95 -4.16
C ALA A 213 10.45 -21.11 -5.00
N THR A 214 10.16 -22.32 -5.49
CA THR A 214 8.95 -22.62 -6.28
C THR A 214 7.68 -22.27 -5.50
N TYR A 215 7.56 -22.68 -4.23
CA TYR A 215 6.42 -22.35 -3.39
C TYR A 215 6.14 -20.84 -3.31
N TRP A 216 7.18 -20.04 -3.08
CA TRP A 216 7.03 -18.58 -2.97
C TRP A 216 6.80 -17.90 -4.31
N TYR A 217 7.39 -18.41 -5.40
CA TYR A 217 7.06 -17.95 -6.74
C TYR A 217 5.59 -18.21 -7.07
N GLU A 218 5.06 -19.40 -6.78
CA GLU A 218 3.65 -19.74 -7.00
C GLU A 218 2.73 -18.78 -6.25
N LYS A 219 2.99 -18.56 -4.95
CA LYS A 219 2.21 -17.60 -4.14
C LYS A 219 2.25 -16.18 -4.68
N SER A 220 3.39 -15.74 -5.22
CA SER A 220 3.51 -14.42 -5.84
C SER A 220 2.77 -14.35 -7.18
N ALA A 221 2.88 -15.39 -8.00
CA ALA A 221 2.25 -15.51 -9.31
C ALA A 221 0.71 -15.62 -9.23
N GLU A 222 0.17 -16.31 -8.24
CA GLU A 222 -1.27 -16.36 -7.90
C GLU A 222 -1.86 -14.97 -7.67
N GLN A 223 -1.02 -14.02 -7.23
CA GLN A 223 -1.40 -12.62 -7.00
C GLN A 223 -1.13 -11.71 -8.20
N GLY A 224 -0.74 -12.27 -9.35
CA GLY A 224 -0.50 -11.54 -10.59
C GLY A 224 0.89 -10.92 -10.71
N ASN A 225 1.88 -11.35 -9.91
CA ASN A 225 3.26 -10.88 -10.09
C ASN A 225 3.88 -11.50 -11.36
N GLN A 226 4.11 -10.66 -12.38
CA GLN A 226 4.62 -11.11 -13.67
C GLN A 226 6.03 -11.71 -13.57
N TYR A 227 6.92 -11.13 -12.75
CA TYR A 227 8.28 -11.66 -12.58
C TYR A 227 8.28 -13.08 -12.00
N ALA A 228 7.37 -13.37 -11.07
CA ALA A 228 7.20 -14.71 -10.52
C ALA A 228 6.61 -15.68 -11.56
N GLN A 229 5.65 -15.25 -12.37
CA GLN A 229 5.08 -16.04 -13.45
C GLN A 229 6.14 -16.40 -14.51
N ASP A 230 6.93 -15.40 -14.93
CA ASP A 230 8.00 -15.58 -15.90
C ASP A 230 9.06 -16.55 -15.36
N ARG A 231 9.46 -16.40 -14.09
CA ARG A 231 10.44 -17.30 -13.48
C ARG A 231 9.94 -18.73 -13.33
N LEU A 232 8.67 -18.95 -12.98
CA LEU A 232 8.07 -20.30 -12.96
C LEU A 232 8.04 -20.94 -14.35
N ASN A 233 7.74 -20.15 -15.39
CA ASN A 233 7.75 -20.65 -16.76
C ASN A 233 9.15 -21.06 -17.21
N GLU A 234 10.19 -20.35 -16.76
CA GLU A 234 11.58 -20.74 -17.00
C GLU A 234 11.95 -22.03 -16.27
N LEU A 235 11.59 -22.17 -14.99
CA LEU A 235 11.88 -23.38 -14.21
C LEU A 235 11.27 -24.63 -14.86
N LYS A 236 10.02 -24.55 -15.34
CA LYS A 236 9.33 -25.66 -16.01
C LYS A 236 9.91 -26.05 -17.37
N LYS A 237 10.70 -25.19 -18.01
CA LYS A 237 11.38 -25.51 -19.29
C LYS A 237 12.63 -26.37 -19.08
N HIS A 238 13.10 -26.48 -17.85
CA HIS A 238 14.35 -27.17 -17.49
C HIS A 238 14.11 -28.41 -16.62
N GLU A 239 12.86 -28.80 -16.40
CA GLU A 239 12.43 -30.08 -15.80
C GLU A 239 12.22 -31.16 -16.88
#